data_AF-A0A3S1HGS3-F1
#
_entry.id   AF-A0A3S1HGS3-F1
#
_cell.length_a   1.000
_cell.length_b   1.000
_cell.length_c   1.000
_cell.angle_alpha   90.00
_cell.angle_beta   90.00
_cell.angle_gamma   90.00
#
_symmetry.space_group_name_H-M   'P 1'
#
loop_
_entity.id
_entity.type
_entity.pdbx_description
1 polymer ?
#
loop_
_entity_poly.entity_id
_entity_poly.type
_entity_poly.pdbx_seq_one_letter_code
_entity_poly.pdbx_strand_id
1 'polypeptide(L)'
;VKQIDGYGKGAIVGTAGELEHGALWHVPGGYAMRERLGDAKAIVPSAKKVGAFGSKLDVPLGHINAAYVRSHFDAMEVGISDGPRPDEILFCLAMTCGPRIHNRMGGLAADDIKAWDGLR
;
A
#
# COMPACT_ATOMS: atom_id res chain seq x y z
N VAL A 1 -12.91 -0.27 -12.89
CA VAL A 1 -11.45 -0.57 -12.84
C VAL A 1 -11.30 -2.08 -12.75
N LYS A 2 -11.18 -2.79 -13.89
CA LYS A 2 -11.21 -4.27 -13.90
C LYS A 2 -9.82 -4.92 -13.75
N GLN A 3 -8.76 -4.13 -13.73
CA GLN A 3 -7.39 -4.64 -13.85
C GLN A 3 -6.59 -4.57 -12.54
N ILE A 4 -7.07 -3.85 -11.51
CA ILE A 4 -6.33 -3.66 -10.26
C ILE A 4 -6.61 -4.83 -9.31
N ASP A 5 -5.56 -5.55 -8.94
CA ASP A 5 -5.60 -6.70 -8.02
C ASP A 5 -4.53 -6.61 -6.91
N GLY A 6 -3.69 -5.57 -6.90
CA GLY A 6 -2.82 -5.23 -5.78
C GLY A 6 -2.87 -3.75 -5.38
N TYR A 7 -2.62 -3.48 -4.10
CA TYR A 7 -2.50 -2.11 -3.58
C TYR A 7 -1.55 -1.98 -2.39
N GLY A 8 -1.25 -0.73 -2.05
CA GLY A 8 -0.51 -0.30 -0.87
C GLY A 8 -0.73 1.18 -0.59
N LYS A 9 -0.37 1.62 0.62
CA LYS A 9 -0.42 3.04 1.00
C LYS A 9 0.80 3.45 1.81
N GLY A 10 1.12 4.73 1.80
CA GLY A 10 2.23 5.24 2.59
C GLY A 10 2.09 6.69 3.01
N ALA A 11 2.94 7.08 3.95
CA ALA A 11 3.08 8.46 4.39
C ALA A 11 4.54 8.81 4.70
N ILE A 12 4.98 9.99 4.27
CA ILE A 12 6.25 10.59 4.69
C ILE A 12 5.90 11.91 5.38
N VAL A 13 6.17 12.00 6.68
CA VAL A 13 5.97 13.22 7.47
C VAL A 13 7.27 14.02 7.46
N GLY A 14 7.17 15.34 7.27
CA GLY A 14 8.30 16.25 7.36
C GLY A 14 8.94 16.28 8.74
N THR A 15 10.19 16.73 8.82
CA THR A 15 11.01 16.66 10.04
C THR A 15 10.52 17.49 11.21
N ALA A 16 9.62 18.45 11.01
CA ALA A 16 8.99 19.22 12.09
C ALA A 16 7.68 18.60 12.59
N GLY A 17 7.24 17.49 12.00
CA GLY A 17 6.11 16.69 12.48
C GLY A 17 6.55 15.47 13.29
N GLU A 18 5.60 14.57 13.52
CA GLU A 18 5.83 13.29 14.21
C GLU A 18 5.22 12.11 13.46
N LEU A 19 5.61 10.89 13.84
CA LEU A 19 5.18 9.68 13.16
C LEU A 19 3.64 9.50 13.18
N GLU A 20 2.97 10.00 14.22
CA GLU A 20 1.52 9.88 14.40
C GLU A 20 0.74 10.74 13.41
N HIS A 21 1.29 11.86 12.92
CA HIS A 21 0.68 12.61 11.83
C HIS A 21 0.49 11.74 10.57
N GLY A 22 1.40 10.80 10.32
CA GLY A 22 1.27 9.83 9.23
C GLY A 22 0.16 8.80 9.46
N ALA A 23 -0.24 8.55 10.71
CA ALA A 23 -1.34 7.64 11.05
C ALA A 23 -2.71 8.17 10.57
N LEU A 24 -2.84 9.48 10.34
CA LEU A 24 -4.02 10.10 9.72
C LEU A 24 -4.37 9.47 8.36
N TRP A 25 -3.40 8.85 7.68
CA TRP A 25 -3.64 8.14 6.42
C TRP A 25 -4.34 6.78 6.57
N HIS A 26 -4.58 6.32 7.81
CA HIS A 26 -5.15 5.01 8.06
C HIS A 26 -6.54 4.86 7.40
N VAL A 27 -7.46 5.76 7.74
CA VAL A 27 -8.84 5.75 7.27
C VAL A 27 -8.96 6.23 5.82
N PRO A 28 -8.54 7.48 5.46
CA PRO A 28 -8.72 7.99 4.11
C PRO A 28 -7.92 7.21 3.06
N GLY A 29 -6.68 6.82 3.36
CA GLY A 29 -5.86 6.05 2.43
C GLY A 29 -6.26 4.58 2.32
N GLY A 30 -6.87 4.02 3.37
CA GLY A 30 -7.27 2.60 3.38
C GLY A 30 -8.70 2.39 2.92
N TYR A 31 -9.66 2.98 3.61
CA TYR A 31 -11.09 2.69 3.44
C TYR A 31 -11.61 3.24 2.12
N ALA A 32 -11.30 4.50 1.80
CA ALA A 32 -11.73 5.10 0.55
C ALA A 32 -11.17 4.32 -0.66
N MET A 33 -9.92 3.86 -0.60
CA MET A 33 -9.34 3.05 -1.66
C MET A 33 -10.05 1.70 -1.84
N ARG A 34 -10.34 1.01 -0.73
CA ARG A 34 -11.04 -0.29 -0.76
C ARG A 34 -12.47 -0.16 -1.28
N GLU A 35 -13.20 0.87 -0.85
CA GLU A 35 -14.56 1.18 -1.34
C GLU A 35 -14.55 1.42 -2.85
N ARG A 36 -13.61 2.25 -3.34
CA ARG A 36 -13.47 2.55 -4.79
C ARG A 36 -13.11 1.34 -5.65
N LEU A 37 -12.58 0.28 -5.04
CA LEU A 37 -12.20 -0.97 -5.72
C LEU A 37 -13.26 -2.08 -5.57
N GLY A 38 -14.48 -1.75 -5.14
CA GLY A 38 -15.57 -2.72 -5.02
C GLY A 38 -15.50 -3.54 -3.72
N ASP A 39 -15.27 -2.85 -2.61
CA ASP A 39 -15.22 -3.43 -1.26
C ASP A 39 -14.18 -4.53 -1.07
N ALA A 40 -12.95 -4.21 -1.51
CA ALA A 40 -11.77 -5.05 -1.35
C ALA A 40 -11.61 -5.52 0.12
N LYS A 41 -11.37 -6.83 0.29
CA LYS A 41 -11.44 -7.48 1.61
C LYS A 41 -10.15 -7.37 2.41
N ALA A 42 -8.99 -7.41 1.77
CA ALA A 42 -7.73 -7.42 2.49
C ALA A 42 -7.45 -6.08 3.17
N ILE A 43 -6.64 -6.09 4.23
CA ILE A 43 -6.07 -4.86 4.77
C ILE A 43 -5.13 -4.23 3.73
N VAL A 44 -5.16 -2.90 3.60
CA VAL A 44 -4.17 -2.17 2.80
C VAL A 44 -2.83 -2.17 3.54
N PRO A 45 -1.78 -2.84 3.03
CA PRO A 45 -0.47 -2.80 3.64
C PRO A 45 0.07 -1.38 3.58
N SER A 46 0.86 -1.01 4.60
CA SER A 46 1.35 0.36 4.70
C SER A 46 2.70 0.47 5.38
N ALA A 47 3.45 1.50 4.97
CA ALA A 47 4.63 1.98 5.68
C ALA A 47 4.50 3.49 5.92
N LYS A 48 5.05 3.99 7.01
CA LYS A 48 5.12 5.43 7.29
C LYS A 48 6.44 5.76 7.96
N LYS A 49 6.99 6.95 7.69
CA LYS A 49 8.21 7.45 8.32
C LYS A 49 8.16 8.96 8.49
N VAL A 50 8.96 9.48 9.42
CA VAL A 50 9.42 10.87 9.38
C VAL A 50 10.65 10.92 8.48
N GLY A 51 10.71 11.87 7.55
CA GLY A 51 11.77 11.97 6.56
C GLY A 51 12.14 13.41 6.24
N ALA A 52 13.41 13.63 5.89
CA ALA A 52 13.90 14.90 5.37
C ALA A 52 13.52 15.08 3.88
N PHE A 53 13.82 16.25 3.35
CA PHE A 53 13.59 16.61 1.96
C PHE A 53 14.14 15.56 0.98
N GLY A 54 13.33 15.13 0.01
CA GLY A 54 13.71 14.11 -0.97
C GLY A 54 13.66 12.66 -0.46
N SER A 55 13.18 12.43 0.77
CA SER A 55 13.03 11.09 1.34
C SER A 55 12.16 10.19 0.46
N LYS A 56 12.57 8.92 0.36
CA LYS A 56 11.84 7.86 -0.34
C LYS A 56 11.19 6.89 0.64
N LEU A 57 10.11 6.27 0.21
CA LEU A 57 9.37 5.25 0.94
C LEU A 57 9.04 4.09 0.01
N ASP A 58 9.47 2.89 0.37
CA ASP A 58 8.97 1.66 -0.22
C ASP A 58 7.55 1.40 0.29
N VAL A 59 6.57 1.58 -0.58
CA VAL A 59 5.17 1.28 -0.29
C VAL A 59 4.95 -0.22 -0.50
N PRO A 60 4.71 -1.01 0.57
CA PRO A 60 4.45 -2.43 0.41
C PRO A 60 3.12 -2.64 -0.32
N LEU A 61 3.09 -3.66 -1.18
CA LEU A 61 1.96 -4.05 -1.99
C LEU A 61 1.45 -5.44 -1.58
N GLY A 62 0.14 -5.63 -1.69
CA GLY A 62 -0.52 -6.92 -1.43
C GLY A 62 -1.81 -7.06 -2.22
N HIS A 63 -2.29 -8.30 -2.37
CA HIS A 63 -3.49 -8.59 -3.15
C HIS A 63 -4.74 -8.00 -2.49
N ILE A 64 -5.66 -7.46 -3.29
CA ILE A 64 -6.80 -6.69 -2.78
C ILE A 64 -7.81 -7.50 -1.94
N ASN A 65 -7.89 -8.81 -2.17
CA ASN A 65 -8.92 -9.65 -1.53
C ASN A 65 -8.38 -10.65 -0.52
N ALA A 66 -7.08 -10.94 -0.52
CA ALA A 66 -6.49 -11.91 0.39
C ALA A 66 -5.02 -11.60 0.66
N ALA A 67 -4.71 -11.24 1.90
CA ALA A 67 -3.36 -10.84 2.33
C ALA A 67 -2.30 -11.94 2.15
N TYR A 68 -2.69 -13.22 2.07
CA TYR A 68 -1.73 -14.33 1.91
C TYR A 68 -1.46 -14.76 0.46
N VAL A 69 -2.03 -14.08 -0.55
CA VAL A 69 -1.71 -14.35 -1.97
C VAL A 69 -0.25 -13.96 -2.23
N ARG A 70 0.63 -14.98 -2.23
CA ARG A 70 2.08 -14.78 -2.13
C ARG A 70 2.69 -14.13 -3.36
N SER A 71 2.05 -14.29 -4.51
CA SER A 71 2.51 -13.72 -5.77
C SER A 71 2.47 -12.18 -5.79
N HIS A 72 1.70 -11.55 -4.89
CA HIS A 72 1.45 -10.11 -4.83
C HIS A 72 2.24 -9.35 -3.77
N PHE A 73 3.07 -10.03 -2.96
CA PHE A 73 4.00 -9.34 -2.06
C PHE A 73 5.07 -8.62 -2.89
N ASP A 74 5.00 -7.30 -2.95
CA ASP A 74 5.92 -6.46 -3.71
C ASP A 74 6.09 -5.11 -3.01
N ALA A 75 6.86 -4.20 -3.59
CA ALA A 75 6.94 -2.82 -3.14
C ALA A 75 7.15 -1.85 -4.31
N MET A 76 6.69 -0.62 -4.13
CA MET A 76 6.94 0.49 -5.06
C MET A 76 7.59 1.64 -4.31
N GLU A 77 8.77 2.08 -4.76
CA GLU A 77 9.41 3.26 -4.19
C GLU A 77 8.64 4.52 -4.60
N VAL A 78 8.25 5.33 -3.62
CA VAL A 78 7.59 6.62 -3.83
C VAL A 78 8.36 7.71 -3.07
N GLY A 79 8.51 8.86 -3.72
CA GLY A 79 8.92 10.09 -3.05
C GLY A 79 9.04 11.24 -4.04
N ILE A 80 8.94 12.45 -3.53
CA ILE A 80 8.96 13.68 -4.32
C ILE A 80 10.32 14.36 -4.16
N SER A 81 10.87 14.93 -5.23
CA SER A 81 12.22 15.52 -5.19
C SER A 81 12.31 16.74 -4.29
N ASP A 82 11.20 17.49 -4.14
CA ASP A 82 11.16 18.76 -3.41
C ASP A 82 10.39 18.72 -2.08
N GLY A 83 10.25 17.53 -1.48
CA GLY A 83 9.48 17.36 -0.26
C GLY A 83 9.55 15.97 0.38
N PRO A 84 8.76 15.72 1.43
CA PRO A 84 8.01 16.76 2.16
C PRO A 84 8.97 17.78 2.81
N ARG A 85 8.58 19.06 2.80
CA ARG A 85 9.25 20.10 3.62
C ARG A 85 9.05 19.81 5.10
N PRO A 86 9.80 20.46 6.02
CA PRO A 86 9.73 20.15 7.44
C PRO A 86 8.30 20.14 8.02
N ASP A 87 7.43 21.03 7.54
CA ASP A 87 6.05 21.26 7.98
C ASP A 87 4.99 20.61 7.07
N GLU A 88 5.38 19.71 6.16
CA GLU A 88 4.48 19.05 5.20
C GLU A 88 4.34 17.54 5.46
N ILE A 89 3.35 16.93 4.80
CA ILE A 89 3.16 15.47 4.77
C ILE A 89 2.90 15.05 3.32
N LEU A 90 3.64 14.04 2.86
CA LEU A 90 3.34 13.32 1.63
C LEU A 90 2.48 12.10 1.97
N PHE A 91 1.28 12.03 1.42
CA PHE A 91 0.45 10.83 1.43
C PHE A 91 0.47 10.16 0.06
N CYS A 92 0.60 8.83 0.02
CA CYS A 92 0.64 8.09 -1.23
C CYS A 92 -0.22 6.82 -1.21
N LEU A 93 -0.67 6.45 -2.41
CA LEU A 93 -1.32 5.18 -2.73
C LEU A 93 -0.56 4.56 -3.91
N ALA A 94 -0.40 3.25 -3.89
CA ALA A 94 0.17 2.48 -4.99
C ALA A 94 -0.80 1.35 -5.33
N MET A 95 -0.93 1.05 -6.62
CA MET A 95 -1.80 -0.01 -7.15
C MET A 95 -1.06 -0.77 -8.25
N THR A 96 -1.33 -2.06 -8.37
CA THR A 96 -0.74 -2.92 -9.40
C THR A 96 -1.80 -3.67 -10.19
N CYS A 97 -1.39 -4.13 -11.36
CA CYS A 97 -2.16 -4.98 -12.27
C CYS A 97 -1.39 -6.29 -12.45
N GLY A 98 -1.55 -7.20 -11.50
CA GLY A 98 -0.96 -8.53 -11.50
C GLY A 98 0.11 -8.75 -10.42
N PRO A 99 0.63 -9.98 -10.38
CA PRO A 99 1.67 -10.40 -9.45
C PRO A 99 3.06 -9.91 -9.87
N ARG A 100 4.08 -10.21 -9.05
CA ARG A 100 5.49 -10.07 -9.45
C ARG A 100 5.76 -10.78 -10.78
N ILE A 101 6.50 -10.12 -11.67
CA ILE A 101 6.79 -10.53 -13.05
C ILE A 101 7.30 -11.98 -13.15
N HIS A 102 8.09 -12.42 -12.17
CA HIS A 102 8.64 -13.77 -12.13
C HIS A 102 8.27 -14.52 -10.84
N ASN A 103 7.04 -14.36 -10.35
CA ASN A 103 6.58 -15.09 -9.16
C ASN A 103 6.72 -16.61 -9.36
N ARG A 104 7.37 -17.28 -8.40
CA ARG A 104 7.71 -18.73 -8.47
C ARG A 104 7.93 -19.37 -7.10
N MET A 105 7.36 -18.76 -6.06
CA MET A 105 7.58 -19.15 -4.65
C MET A 105 6.39 -19.91 -4.04
N GLY A 106 5.49 -20.44 -4.87
CA GLY A 106 4.25 -21.11 -4.43
C GLY A 106 3.39 -20.25 -3.50
N GLY A 107 2.67 -20.88 -2.59
CA GLY A 107 1.74 -20.21 -1.66
C GLY A 107 0.31 -20.18 -2.19
N LEU A 108 -0.57 -19.42 -1.50
CA LEU A 108 -1.95 -19.23 -1.93
C LEU A 108 -1.96 -18.49 -3.28
N ALA A 109 -2.60 -19.09 -4.30
CA ALA A 109 -2.87 -18.41 -5.57
C ALA A 109 -4.12 -17.54 -5.46
N ALA A 110 -4.25 -16.52 -6.31
CA ALA A 110 -5.45 -15.68 -6.34
C ALA A 110 -6.72 -16.48 -6.65
N ASP A 111 -6.61 -17.48 -7.53
CA ASP A 111 -7.73 -18.36 -7.90
C ASP A 111 -8.09 -19.39 -6.79
N ASP A 112 -7.24 -19.55 -5.78
CA ASP A 112 -7.44 -20.49 -4.67
C ASP A 112 -8.08 -19.84 -3.43
N ILE A 113 -8.46 -18.56 -3.51
CA ILE A 113 -9.10 -17.83 -2.40
C ILE A 113 -10.48 -18.45 -2.09
N LYS A 114 -10.71 -18.79 -0.83
CA LYS A 114 -11.96 -19.47 -0.41
C LYS A 114 -12.62 -18.87 0.81
N ALA A 115 -11.88 -18.31 1.76
CA ALA A 115 -12.47 -17.80 3.00
C ALA A 115 -13.08 -16.41 2.81
N TRP A 116 -12.53 -15.60 1.88
CA TRP A 116 -13.02 -14.25 1.58
C TRP A 116 -13.05 -13.34 2.83
N ASP A 117 -12.18 -13.63 3.78
CA ASP A 117 -12.00 -12.94 5.06
C ASP A 117 -10.98 -11.80 4.99
N GLY A 118 -10.44 -11.52 3.80
CA GLY A 118 -9.34 -10.59 3.58
C GLY A 118 -7.95 -11.20 3.80
N LEU A 119 -7.88 -12.46 4.19
CA LEU A 119 -6.63 -13.19 4.45
C LEU A 119 -6.42 -14.31 3.42
N ARG A 120 -7.41 -15.21 3.25
CA ARG A 120 -7.30 -16.45 2.44
C ARG A 120 -8.55 -16.80 1.63
#